data_AF-A0A6A5AN40-F1
#
_entry.id   AF-A0A6A5AN40-F1
#
_cell.length_a   1.000
_cell.length_b   1.000
_cell.length_c   1.000
_cell.angle_alpha   90.00
_cell.angle_beta   90.00
_cell.angle_gamma   90.00
#
_symmetry.space_group_name_H-M   'P 1'
#
loop_
_entity.id
_entity.type
_entity.pdbx_description
1 polymer ?
#
loop_
_entity_poly.entity_id
_entity_poly.type
_entity_poly.pdbx_seq_one_letter_code
_entity_poly.pdbx_strand_id
1 'polypeptide(L)'
;MAWKVNEVEPTPRHFGDRLTFHAISFPAKHGDRVMKCLVKTTLSLRDMGYVHLKRMKKSADGTLVALVSVDADVLAVVLAALHDVDGLSPCMIDVPKHTALSKEEFHAGNAVWPMVFHVHPTTTPLSADDADVFISTMRSLVQGKIMSTADVGCAASHCLVVHPHTPSDVVASTLDEPSSTSKNPLMKHAVLR
;
A
#
# COMPACT_ATOMS: atom_id res chain seq x y z
N MET A 1 -12.16 -16.87 -29.12
CA MET A 1 -12.07 -17.09 -27.65
C MET A 1 -12.55 -15.82 -26.96
N ALA A 2 -13.57 -15.90 -26.11
CA ALA A 2 -14.08 -14.74 -25.37
C ALA A 2 -13.36 -14.68 -24.01
N TRP A 3 -12.69 -13.57 -23.72
CA TRP A 3 -12.01 -13.35 -22.44
C TRP A 3 -13.05 -13.14 -21.32
N LYS A 4 -12.89 -13.84 -20.20
CA LYS A 4 -13.64 -13.55 -18.97
C LYS A 4 -12.86 -12.52 -18.15
N VAL A 5 -13.32 -11.28 -18.16
CA VAL A 5 -12.91 -10.30 -17.15
C VAL A 5 -13.71 -10.62 -15.90
N ASN A 6 -13.05 -11.16 -14.88
CA ASN A 6 -13.66 -11.29 -13.56
C ASN A 6 -13.45 -9.96 -12.85
N GLU A 7 -14.47 -9.11 -12.87
CA GLU A 7 -14.51 -7.96 -11.98
C GLU A 7 -14.50 -8.48 -10.54
N VAL A 8 -13.46 -8.14 -9.79
CA VAL A 8 -13.45 -8.36 -8.35
C VAL A 8 -14.26 -7.22 -7.75
N GLU A 9 -15.41 -7.54 -7.17
CA GLU A 9 -16.19 -6.54 -6.45
C GLU A 9 -15.30 -5.94 -5.35
N PRO A 10 -15.07 -4.62 -5.35
CA PRO A 10 -14.25 -4.00 -4.33
C PRO A 10 -14.92 -4.22 -2.98
N THR A 11 -14.18 -4.78 -2.02
CA THR A 11 -14.67 -4.90 -0.66
C THR A 11 -15.04 -3.50 -0.15
N PRO A 12 -16.28 -3.28 0.33
CA PRO A 12 -16.69 -1.96 0.75
C PRO A 12 -15.75 -1.44 1.84
N ARG A 13 -15.41 -0.16 1.81
CA ARG A 13 -14.65 0.48 2.88
C ARG A 13 -15.47 0.45 4.17
N HIS A 14 -14.92 -0.13 5.23
CA HIS A 14 -15.51 -0.09 6.57
C HIS A 14 -14.61 0.74 7.48
N PHE A 15 -15.06 1.91 7.92
CA PHE A 15 -14.22 2.81 8.73
C PHE A 15 -13.78 2.20 10.07
N GLY A 16 -14.57 1.26 10.61
CA GLY A 16 -14.24 0.53 11.83
C GLY A 16 -13.02 -0.38 11.70
N ASP A 17 -12.55 -0.67 10.48
CA ASP A 17 -11.42 -1.55 10.24
C ASP A 17 -10.15 -1.04 10.92
N ARG A 18 -9.43 -2.00 11.52
CA ARG A 18 -8.17 -1.77 12.22
C ARG A 18 -7.02 -2.41 11.47
N LEU A 19 -5.86 -1.81 11.66
CA LEU A 19 -4.58 -2.31 11.19
C LEU A 19 -3.63 -2.35 12.38
N THR A 20 -3.00 -3.50 12.59
CA THR A 20 -1.96 -3.64 13.62
C THR A 20 -0.64 -3.08 13.08
N PHE A 21 -0.08 -2.13 13.81
CA PHE A 21 1.21 -1.51 13.52
C PHE A 21 2.25 -1.99 14.54
N HIS A 22 3.46 -2.28 14.07
CA HIS A 22 4.62 -2.34 14.92
C HIS A 22 5.04 -0.93 15.33
N ALA A 23 5.20 -0.73 16.63
CA ALA A 23 5.47 0.55 17.25
C ALA A 23 6.58 0.42 18.30
N ILE A 24 7.07 1.56 18.75
CA ILE A 24 8.03 1.67 19.85
C ILE A 24 7.51 2.65 20.90
N SER A 25 7.56 2.26 22.16
CA SER A 25 7.32 3.10 23.32
C SER A 25 8.64 3.53 23.94
N PHE A 26 8.77 4.79 24.31
CA PHE A 26 10.01 5.35 24.87
C PHE A 26 9.75 6.62 25.70
N PRO A 27 10.67 7.03 26.60
CA PRO A 27 10.55 8.27 27.35
C PRO A 27 10.57 9.52 26.45
N ALA A 28 9.70 10.49 26.71
CA ALA A 28 9.54 11.68 25.85
C ALA A 28 10.83 12.49 25.62
N LYS A 29 11.81 12.42 26.53
CA LYS A 29 13.14 13.06 26.38
C LYS A 29 13.90 12.61 25.12
N HIS A 30 13.58 11.45 24.57
CA HIS A 30 14.22 10.91 23.35
C HIS A 30 13.45 11.22 22.06
N GLY A 31 12.35 11.98 22.12
CA GLY A 31 11.46 12.25 20.98
C GLY A 31 12.15 12.71 19.70
N ASP A 32 13.02 13.73 19.79
CA ASP A 32 13.73 14.26 18.63
C ASP A 32 14.66 13.21 17.98
N ARG A 33 15.40 12.47 18.81
CA ARG A 33 16.30 11.42 18.35
C ARG A 33 15.54 10.29 17.65
N VAL A 34 14.46 9.80 18.27
CA VAL A 34 13.63 8.74 17.68
C VAL A 34 13.02 9.21 16.37
N MET A 35 12.48 10.44 16.32
CA MET A 35 11.90 10.97 15.08
C MET A 35 12.93 11.09 13.96
N LYS A 36 14.14 11.59 14.26
CA LYS A 36 15.25 11.64 13.28
C LYS A 36 15.62 10.25 12.76
N CYS A 37 15.67 9.25 13.63
CA CYS A 37 15.90 7.86 13.23
C CYS A 37 14.80 7.35 12.31
N LEU A 38 13.53 7.58 12.65
CA LEU A 38 12.39 7.15 11.85
C LEU A 38 12.38 7.82 10.47
N VAL A 39 12.68 9.12 10.37
CA VAL A 39 12.78 9.81 9.07
C VAL A 39 13.89 9.23 8.19
N LYS A 40 15.01 8.80 8.80
CA LYS A 40 16.16 8.25 8.06
C LYS A 40 15.97 6.79 7.66
N THR A 41 15.31 6.00 8.51
CA THR A 41 15.29 4.53 8.43
C THR A 41 13.99 4.01 7.83
N THR A 42 12.94 4.84 7.82
CA THR A 42 11.61 4.47 7.35
C THR A 42 11.07 5.53 6.40
N LEU A 43 10.16 5.13 5.53
CA LEU A 43 9.35 6.07 4.76
C LEU A 43 8.47 6.94 5.67
N SER A 44 8.01 8.09 5.17
CA SER A 44 6.99 8.85 5.88
C SER A 44 5.68 8.04 5.92
N LEU A 45 4.80 8.30 6.90
CA LEU A 45 3.50 7.62 6.93
C LEU A 45 2.69 7.89 5.66
N ARG A 46 2.85 9.08 5.05
CA ARG A 46 2.24 9.42 3.77
C ARG A 46 2.72 8.47 2.66
N ASP A 47 4.02 8.27 2.54
CA ASP A 47 4.61 7.43 1.49
C ASP A 47 4.32 5.94 1.72
N MET A 48 4.02 5.55 2.96
CA MET A 48 3.51 4.21 3.30
C MET A 48 1.99 4.06 3.08
N GLY A 49 1.26 5.12 2.69
CA GLY A 49 -0.19 5.09 2.47
C GLY A 49 -1.05 5.37 3.72
N TYR A 50 -0.45 5.82 4.83
CA TYR A 50 -1.11 6.11 6.11
C TYR A 50 -1.11 7.60 6.46
N VAL A 51 -1.34 8.47 5.47
CA VAL A 51 -1.31 9.94 5.62
C VAL A 51 -2.28 10.48 6.68
N HIS A 52 -3.35 9.73 6.98
CA HIS A 52 -4.36 10.08 7.99
C HIS A 52 -3.91 9.87 9.43
N LEU A 53 -2.80 9.19 9.67
CA LEU A 53 -2.29 8.92 11.01
C LEU A 53 -1.16 9.89 11.38
N LYS A 54 -1.15 10.37 12.63
CA LYS A 54 0.05 11.00 13.19
C LYS A 54 1.04 9.93 13.61
N ARG A 55 2.34 10.18 13.45
CA ARG A 55 3.37 9.17 13.76
C ARG A 55 3.53 8.88 15.25
N MET A 56 3.24 9.85 16.12
CA MET A 56 3.44 9.70 17.56
C MET A 56 2.20 10.08 18.37
N LYS A 57 2.01 9.37 19.48
CA LYS A 57 1.02 9.67 20.52
C LYS A 57 1.75 9.78 21.87
N LYS A 58 1.39 10.80 22.66
CA LYS A 58 1.84 10.90 24.04
C LYS A 58 0.89 10.12 24.94
N SER A 59 1.47 9.25 25.76
CA SER A 59 0.76 8.49 26.79
C SER A 59 0.61 9.31 28.07
N ALA A 60 -0.36 8.95 28.91
CA ALA A 60 -0.65 9.65 30.15
C ALA A 60 0.50 9.56 31.18
N ASP A 61 1.29 8.49 31.10
CA ASP A 61 2.49 8.24 31.93
C ASP A 61 3.72 9.07 31.49
N GLY A 62 3.59 9.91 30.46
CA GLY A 62 4.68 10.74 29.95
C GLY A 62 5.59 10.05 28.93
N THR A 63 5.31 8.81 28.54
CA THR A 63 5.97 8.14 27.42
C THR A 63 5.41 8.59 26.07
N LEU A 64 6.19 8.38 25.01
CA LEU A 64 5.75 8.54 23.63
C LEU A 64 5.70 7.16 22.98
N VAL A 65 4.66 6.92 22.19
CA VAL A 65 4.54 5.75 21.32
C VAL A 65 4.63 6.22 19.88
N ALA A 66 5.56 5.65 19.11
CA ALA A 66 5.75 5.96 17.70
C ALA A 66 5.44 4.76 16.80
N LEU A 67 4.64 4.99 15.76
CA LEU A 67 4.36 4.01 14.71
C LEU A 67 5.60 3.85 13.81
N VAL A 68 6.02 2.60 13.58
CA VAL A 68 7.18 2.26 12.76
C VAL A 68 6.75 1.73 11.40
N SER A 69 6.15 0.55 11.35
CA SER A 69 5.71 -0.13 10.12
C SER A 69 4.67 -1.21 10.44
N VAL A 70 3.96 -1.69 9.41
CA VAL A 70 3.21 -2.96 9.49
C VAL A 70 4.12 -4.18 9.36
N ASP A 71 5.35 -3.96 8.90
CA ASP A 71 6.37 -4.99 8.71
C ASP A 71 7.29 -5.09 9.93
N ALA A 72 7.41 -6.30 10.47
CA ALA A 72 8.24 -6.62 11.62
C ALA A 72 9.75 -6.45 11.34
N ASP A 73 10.19 -6.68 10.11
CA ASP A 73 11.61 -6.56 9.75
C ASP A 73 12.06 -5.10 9.83
N VAL A 74 11.19 -4.17 9.44
CA VAL A 74 11.45 -2.72 9.58
C VAL A 74 11.53 -2.32 11.06
N LEU A 75 10.70 -2.89 11.93
CA LEU A 75 10.81 -2.67 13.38
C LEU A 75 12.18 -3.12 13.90
N ALA A 76 12.65 -4.31 13.50
CA ALA A 76 13.94 -4.83 13.95
C ALA A 76 15.11 -3.90 13.58
N VAL A 77 15.11 -3.34 12.36
CA VAL A 77 16.12 -2.36 11.92
C VAL A 77 16.08 -1.09 12.77
N VAL A 78 14.88 -0.57 13.07
CA VAL A 78 14.72 0.62 13.92
C VAL A 78 15.18 0.37 15.36
N LEU A 79 14.86 -0.79 15.93
CA LEU A 79 15.33 -1.18 17.27
C LEU A 79 16.86 -1.26 17.33
N ALA A 80 17.49 -1.86 16.31
CA ALA A 80 18.95 -1.91 16.22
C ALA A 80 19.57 -0.51 16.11
N ALA A 81 18.95 0.40 15.35
CA ALA A 81 19.40 1.79 15.21
C ALA A 81 19.23 2.63 16.50
N LEU A 82 18.34 2.21 17.40
CA LEU A 82 18.04 2.89 18.67
C LEU A 82 18.46 2.07 19.90
N HIS A 83 19.42 1.16 19.74
CA HIS A 83 19.84 0.21 20.79
C HIS A 83 20.31 0.87 22.11
N ASP A 84 20.73 2.13 22.05
CA ASP A 84 21.23 2.91 23.18
C ASP A 84 20.19 3.89 23.75
N VAL A 85 18.92 3.77 23.36
CA VAL A 85 17.82 4.54 23.95
C VAL A 85 17.25 3.82 25.17
N ASP A 86 17.52 4.34 26.35
CA ASP A 86 17.00 3.80 27.60
C ASP A 86 15.45 3.84 27.65
N GLY A 87 14.86 2.73 28.08
CA GLY A 87 13.41 2.60 28.21
C GLY A 87 12.66 2.44 26.88
N LEU A 88 13.37 2.19 25.78
CA LEU A 88 12.77 1.78 24.51
C LEU A 88 12.16 0.39 24.64
N SER A 89 10.90 0.23 24.24
CA SER A 89 10.22 -1.06 24.22
C SER A 89 9.38 -1.21 22.94
N PRO A 90 9.49 -2.33 22.22
CA PRO A 90 8.60 -2.60 21.10
C PRO A 90 7.20 -2.92 21.58
N CYS A 91 6.19 -2.50 20.81
CA CYS A 91 4.80 -2.83 21.06
C CYS A 91 4.02 -2.95 19.74
N MET A 92 2.80 -3.47 19.83
CA MET A 92 1.85 -3.49 18.73
C MET A 92 0.67 -2.60 19.07
N ILE A 93 0.23 -1.79 18.11
CA ILE A 93 -0.87 -0.84 18.28
C ILE A 93 -1.85 -1.00 17.13
N ASP A 94 -3.13 -1.16 17.47
CA ASP A 94 -4.19 -1.12 16.48
C ASP A 94 -4.59 0.32 16.17
N VAL A 95 -4.49 0.68 14.90
CA VAL A 95 -4.79 2.02 14.38
C VAL A 95 -5.95 1.96 13.37
N PRO A 96 -6.69 3.07 13.15
CA PRO A 96 -7.65 3.15 12.07
C PRO A 96 -6.99 2.85 10.71
N LYS A 97 -7.51 1.85 9.98
CA LYS A 97 -6.97 1.47 8.67
C LYS A 97 -7.22 2.53 7.60
N HIS A 98 -8.33 3.25 7.71
CA HIS A 98 -8.80 4.18 6.69
C HIS A 98 -8.83 5.64 7.18
N THR A 99 -8.57 6.58 6.26
CA THR A 99 -8.85 8.01 6.44
C THR A 99 -10.34 8.23 6.73
N ALA A 100 -10.67 9.14 7.64
CA ALA A 100 -12.05 9.56 7.90
C ALA A 100 -12.61 10.41 6.75
N LEU A 101 -13.84 10.11 6.32
CA LEU A 101 -14.59 10.84 5.30
C LEU A 101 -15.60 11.82 5.91
N SER A 102 -15.91 11.67 7.20
CA SER A 102 -16.79 12.58 7.94
C SER A 102 -16.14 13.06 9.23
N LYS A 103 -16.73 14.09 9.84
CA LYS A 103 -16.29 14.57 11.15
C LYS A 103 -16.52 13.51 12.21
N GLU A 104 -17.63 12.79 12.16
CA GLU A 104 -17.99 11.74 13.11
C GLU A 104 -16.98 10.60 13.08
N GLU A 105 -16.63 10.13 11.87
CA GLU A 105 -15.55 9.17 11.66
C GLU A 105 -14.23 9.70 12.22
N PHE A 106 -13.88 10.96 11.93
CA PHE A 106 -12.64 11.56 12.42
C PHE A 106 -12.57 11.56 13.95
N HIS A 107 -13.64 11.95 14.65
CA HIS A 107 -13.66 11.93 16.12
C HIS A 107 -13.51 10.50 16.66
N ALA A 108 -14.23 9.53 16.08
CA ALA A 108 -14.17 8.13 16.49
C ALA A 108 -12.78 7.51 16.27
N GLY A 109 -12.16 7.77 15.12
CA GLY A 109 -10.81 7.30 14.83
C GLY A 109 -9.74 8.00 15.67
N ASN A 110 -9.84 9.32 15.83
CA ASN A 110 -8.91 10.14 16.60
C ASN A 110 -8.90 9.79 18.10
N ALA A 111 -10.01 9.27 18.63
CA ALA A 111 -10.07 8.73 19.99
C ALA A 111 -9.17 7.49 20.17
N VAL A 112 -8.99 6.68 19.14
CA VAL A 112 -8.10 5.50 19.18
C VAL A 112 -6.66 5.92 18.96
N TRP A 113 -6.38 6.55 17.82
CA TRP A 113 -5.05 7.03 17.48
C TRP A 113 -5.14 8.43 16.87
N PRO A 114 -4.24 9.38 17.23
CA PRO A 114 -4.31 10.73 16.70
C PRO A 114 -4.27 10.73 15.16
N MET A 115 -5.30 11.30 14.55
CA MET A 115 -5.47 11.38 13.11
C MET A 115 -5.23 12.81 12.61
N VAL A 116 -5.03 12.92 11.30
CA VAL A 116 -5.06 14.18 10.57
C VAL A 116 -6.30 14.19 9.69
N PHE A 117 -7.18 15.18 9.90
CA PHE A 117 -8.34 15.35 9.03
C PHE A 117 -7.93 16.17 7.81
N HIS A 118 -7.71 15.48 6.70
CA HIS A 118 -7.67 16.09 5.39
C HIS A 118 -8.93 15.67 4.66
N VAL A 119 -9.77 16.62 4.25
CA VAL A 119 -10.79 16.38 3.24
C VAL A 119 -10.02 16.08 1.95
N HIS A 120 -9.69 14.81 1.71
CA HIS A 120 -8.73 14.45 0.68
C HIS A 120 -9.40 14.61 -0.70
N PRO A 121 -8.80 15.31 -1.68
CA PRO A 121 -9.38 15.46 -3.03
C PRO A 121 -9.45 14.15 -3.83
N THR A 122 -8.78 13.09 -3.36
CA THR A 122 -8.83 11.74 -3.93
C THR A 122 -10.00 10.90 -3.41
N THR A 123 -10.88 11.47 -2.59
CA THR A 123 -12.18 10.86 -2.27
C THR A 123 -13.16 10.96 -3.44
N THR A 124 -12.82 11.74 -4.47
CA THR A 124 -13.51 11.69 -5.74
C THR A 124 -13.25 10.30 -6.31
N PRO A 125 -14.26 9.41 -6.37
CA PRO A 125 -14.12 8.15 -7.06
C PRO A 125 -13.63 8.43 -8.48
N LEU A 126 -12.87 7.51 -9.09
CA LEU A 126 -12.63 7.54 -10.53
C LEU A 126 -13.97 7.82 -11.21
N SER A 127 -14.02 8.83 -12.06
CA SER A 127 -15.26 9.16 -12.74
C SER A 127 -15.68 7.98 -13.63
N ALA A 128 -16.97 7.89 -13.96
CA ALA A 128 -17.43 6.90 -14.94
C ALA A 128 -16.63 7.03 -16.25
N ASP A 129 -16.31 8.27 -16.63
CA ASP A 129 -15.49 8.59 -17.80
C ASP A 129 -14.06 8.03 -17.67
N ASP A 130 -13.41 8.13 -16.51
CA ASP A 130 -12.08 7.54 -16.29
C ASP A 130 -12.12 6.00 -16.36
N ALA A 131 -13.19 5.40 -15.83
CA ALA A 131 -13.40 3.96 -15.91
C ALA A 131 -13.62 3.52 -17.37
N ASP A 132 -14.41 4.27 -18.14
CA ASP A 132 -14.67 3.99 -19.56
C ASP A 132 -13.42 4.20 -20.42
N VAL A 133 -12.59 5.21 -20.12
CA VAL A 133 -11.27 5.40 -20.74
C VAL A 133 -10.35 4.23 -20.43
N PHE A 134 -10.31 3.76 -19.18
CA PHE A 134 -9.52 2.59 -18.81
C PHE A 134 -10.01 1.31 -19.52
N ILE A 135 -11.32 1.05 -19.50
CA ILE A 135 -11.93 -0.13 -20.15
C ILE A 135 -11.71 -0.08 -21.66
N SER A 136 -11.90 1.07 -22.30
CA SER A 136 -11.69 1.24 -23.75
C SER A 136 -10.21 1.08 -24.13
N THR A 137 -9.30 1.62 -23.32
CA THR A 137 -7.85 1.43 -23.47
C THR A 137 -7.49 -0.04 -23.36
N MET A 138 -7.91 -0.73 -22.30
CA MET A 138 -7.68 -2.17 -22.12
C MET A 138 -8.28 -2.99 -23.27
N ARG A 139 -9.49 -2.67 -23.73
CA ARG A 139 -10.13 -3.33 -24.87
C ARG A 139 -9.34 -3.11 -26.16
N SER A 140 -8.84 -1.89 -26.40
CA SER A 140 -8.00 -1.54 -27.53
C SER A 140 -6.67 -2.30 -27.50
N LEU A 141 -6.01 -2.37 -26.34
CA LEU A 141 -4.77 -3.13 -26.15
C LEU A 141 -4.95 -4.63 -26.36
N VAL A 142 -6.09 -5.19 -25.94
CA VAL A 142 -6.45 -6.61 -26.15
C VAL A 142 -6.80 -6.90 -27.61
N GLN A 143 -7.44 -5.96 -28.32
CA GLN A 143 -7.84 -6.12 -29.73
C GLN A 143 -6.72 -5.78 -30.73
N GLY A 144 -5.76 -4.95 -30.34
CA GLY A 144 -4.78 -4.27 -31.19
C GLY A 144 -3.59 -5.09 -31.73
N LYS A 145 -3.61 -6.43 -31.69
CA LYS A 145 -2.55 -7.36 -32.19
C LYS A 145 -1.33 -7.60 -31.25
N ILE A 146 -1.55 -8.03 -30.00
CA ILE A 146 -0.50 -8.78 -29.26
C ILE A 146 -0.82 -10.29 -29.20
N MET A 147 -1.98 -10.74 -29.68
CA MET A 147 -2.43 -12.13 -29.49
C MET A 147 -2.82 -12.81 -30.80
N SER A 148 -1.82 -13.33 -31.53
CA SER A 148 -2.05 -14.48 -32.41
C SER A 148 -2.05 -15.73 -31.53
N THR A 149 -3.19 -16.03 -30.90
CA THR A 149 -3.37 -17.30 -30.17
C THR A 149 -3.81 -18.37 -31.15
N ALA A 150 -2.83 -19.01 -31.81
CA ALA A 150 -3.09 -20.27 -32.47
C ALA A 150 -3.08 -21.46 -31.50
N ASP A 151 -2.43 -21.39 -30.32
CA ASP A 151 -2.22 -22.63 -29.56
C ASP A 151 -1.87 -22.53 -28.06
N VAL A 152 -2.53 -21.65 -27.27
CA VAL A 152 -2.31 -21.64 -25.82
C VAL A 152 -3.63 -21.70 -25.07
N GLY A 153 -3.79 -22.78 -24.28
CA GLY A 153 -4.99 -23.10 -23.51
C GLY A 153 -5.40 -22.05 -22.48
N CYS A 154 -6.54 -22.30 -21.85
CA CYS A 154 -7.36 -21.39 -21.04
C CYS A 154 -6.74 -20.84 -19.73
N ALA A 155 -5.41 -20.75 -19.59
CA ALA A 155 -4.72 -20.42 -18.33
C ALA A 155 -3.48 -19.50 -18.46
N ALA A 156 -3.21 -18.89 -19.62
CA ALA A 156 -2.07 -17.98 -19.76
C ALA A 156 -2.37 -16.59 -19.15
N SER A 157 -1.57 -16.14 -18.19
CA SER A 157 -1.61 -14.76 -17.69
C SER A 157 -0.76 -13.86 -18.58
N HIS A 158 -1.23 -12.64 -18.83
CA HIS A 158 -0.53 -11.63 -19.63
C HIS A 158 -0.37 -10.37 -18.77
N CYS A 159 0.85 -9.84 -18.69
CA CYS A 159 1.13 -8.55 -18.06
C CYS A 159 1.36 -7.48 -19.14
N LEU A 160 0.70 -6.33 -18.97
CA LEU A 160 0.91 -5.13 -19.77
C LEU A 160 1.39 -4.02 -18.84
N VAL A 161 2.51 -3.39 -19.18
CA VAL A 161 2.98 -2.18 -18.51
C VAL A 161 2.65 -1.00 -19.42
N VAL A 162 1.83 -0.09 -18.91
CA VAL A 162 1.34 1.08 -19.65
C VAL A 162 1.99 2.33 -19.08
N HIS A 163 2.39 3.25 -19.96
CA HIS A 163 2.97 4.52 -19.52
C HIS A 163 1.91 5.39 -18.82
N PRO A 164 2.18 5.94 -17.62
CA PRO A 164 1.16 6.60 -16.80
C PRO A 164 0.63 7.91 -17.40
N HIS A 165 1.37 8.53 -18.32
CA HIS A 165 0.98 9.78 -18.99
C HIS A 165 0.49 9.57 -20.43
N THR A 166 0.60 8.35 -20.96
CA THR A 166 0.19 7.99 -22.32
C THR A 166 -0.47 6.61 -22.26
N PRO A 167 -1.76 6.53 -21.88
CA PRO A 167 -2.46 5.27 -21.61
C PRO A 167 -2.50 4.30 -22.80
N SER A 168 -2.33 4.82 -24.01
CA SER A 168 -2.27 4.03 -25.24
C SER A 168 -0.87 3.44 -25.53
N ASP A 169 0.14 3.77 -24.72
CA ASP A 169 1.54 3.39 -24.93
C ASP A 169 1.92 2.23 -24.00
N VAL A 170 2.01 1.04 -24.56
CA VAL A 170 2.50 -0.16 -23.87
C VAL A 170 4.00 -0.16 -23.94
N VAL A 171 4.65 0.08 -22.79
CA VAL A 171 6.11 0.13 -22.69
C VAL A 171 6.74 -1.25 -22.54
N ALA A 172 5.97 -2.25 -22.08
CA ALA A 172 6.37 -3.65 -22.05
C ALA A 172 5.15 -4.59 -22.01
N SER A 173 5.27 -5.76 -22.64
CA SER A 173 4.26 -6.81 -22.63
C SER A 173 4.89 -8.19 -22.59
N THR A 174 4.38 -9.10 -21.76
CA THR A 174 4.92 -10.45 -21.65
C THR A 174 3.86 -11.46 -21.24
N LEU A 175 3.95 -12.66 -21.80
CA LEU A 175 3.03 -13.77 -21.59
C LEU A 175 3.68 -14.80 -20.67
N ASP A 176 2.89 -15.44 -19.83
CA ASP A 176 3.29 -16.69 -19.19
C ASP A 176 3.56 -17.74 -20.30
N GLU A 177 4.81 -18.18 -20.43
CA GLU A 177 5.15 -19.29 -21.32
C GLU A 177 5.16 -20.61 -20.56
N PRO A 178 4.60 -21.70 -21.13
CA PRO A 178 4.84 -23.02 -20.60
C PRO A 178 6.32 -23.40 -20.83
N SER A 179 7.02 -23.69 -19.74
CA SER A 179 8.40 -24.20 -19.67
C SER A 179 9.50 -23.27 -20.18
N SER A 180 9.94 -22.32 -19.33
CA SER A 180 11.26 -21.70 -19.52
C SER A 180 12.37 -22.64 -19.00
N THR A 181 13.57 -22.54 -19.60
CA THR A 181 14.80 -23.22 -19.17
C THR A 181 15.29 -22.78 -17.79
N SER A 182 14.63 -21.79 -17.17
CA SER A 182 14.94 -21.31 -15.84
C SER A 182 14.43 -22.28 -14.78
N LYS A 183 15.33 -22.72 -13.90
CA LYS A 183 14.99 -23.47 -12.67
C LYS A 183 14.29 -22.59 -11.62
N ASN A 184 14.32 -21.26 -11.77
CA ASN A 184 13.67 -20.34 -10.85
C ASN A 184 12.17 -20.21 -11.20
N PRO A 185 11.25 -20.71 -10.33
CA PRO A 185 9.82 -20.65 -10.59
C PRO A 185 9.27 -19.22 -10.71
N LEU A 186 9.95 -18.21 -10.16
CA LEU A 186 9.54 -16.81 -10.28
C LEU A 186 9.64 -16.28 -11.72
N MET A 187 10.60 -16.77 -12.51
CA MET A 187 10.79 -16.37 -13.91
C MET A 187 9.72 -16.93 -14.86
N LYS A 188 8.71 -17.64 -14.32
CA LYS A 188 7.56 -18.14 -15.06
C LYS A 188 6.40 -17.15 -15.09
N HIS A 189 6.45 -16.12 -14.23
CA HIS A 189 5.40 -15.10 -14.15
C HIS A 189 5.73 -13.92 -15.05
N ALA A 190 4.78 -13.53 -15.89
CA ALA A 190 4.85 -12.36 -16.76
C ALA A 190 5.36 -11.09 -16.04
N VAL A 191 4.89 -10.80 -14.82
CA VAL A 191 5.29 -9.58 -14.08
C VAL A 191 6.80 -9.50 -13.78
N LEU A 192 7.50 -10.64 -13.72
CA LEU A 192 8.90 -10.72 -13.30
C LEU A 192 9.87 -10.97 -14.48
N ARG A 193 9.37 -11.01 -15.72
CA ARG A 193 10.16 -11.13 -16.94
C ARG A 193 10.26 -9.78 -17.63
#